data_AF-A0A5C7BI92-F1
#
_entry.id   AF-A0A5C7BI92-F1
#
_cell.length_a   1.000
_cell.length_b   1.000
_cell.length_c   1.000
_cell.angle_alpha   90.00
_cell.angle_beta   90.00
_cell.angle_gamma   90.00
#
_symmetry.space_group_name_H-M   'P 1'
#
loop_
_entity.id
_entity.type
_entity.pdbx_description
1 polymer ?
#
loop_
_entity_poly.entity_id
_entity_poly.type
_entity_poly.pdbx_seq_one_letter_code
_entity_poly.pdbx_strand_id
1 'polypeptide(L)' 'MICGMKCAFCDNCVTLLKEACPNCGDGFKKRPIRPQSVLKKYPVSKKLVHKPIYIEAHINRIRNI' A
#
# COMPACT_ATOMS: atom_id res chain seq x y z
N MET A 1 0.88 6.87 -1.29
CA MET A 1 1.44 5.78 -2.14
C MET A 1 0.57 4.52 -2.22
N ILE A 2 0.69 3.74 -3.31
CA ILE A 2 0.03 2.43 -3.51
C ILE A 2 1.01 1.39 -4.10
N CYS A 3 0.89 0.11 -3.71
CA CYS A 3 1.67 -1.00 -4.27
C CYS A 3 0.86 -1.81 -5.33
N GLY A 4 1.49 -2.82 -5.96
CA GLY A 4 0.85 -3.69 -6.97
C GLY A 4 -0.41 -4.40 -6.46
N MET A 5 -0.36 -4.90 -5.22
CA MET A 5 -1.50 -5.52 -4.53
C MET A 5 -2.51 -4.52 -3.93
N LYS A 6 -2.43 -3.24 -4.32
CA LYS A 6 -3.32 -2.15 -3.89
C LYS A 6 -3.33 -1.88 -2.37
N CYS A 7 -2.27 -2.24 -1.65
CA CYS A 7 -2.04 -1.72 -0.30
C CYS A 7 -1.72 -0.22 -0.40
N ALA A 8 -2.31 0.60 0.46
CA ALA A 8 -2.18 2.05 0.42
C ALA A 8 -1.60 2.57 1.73
N PHE A 9 -0.62 3.47 1.62
CA PHE A 9 0.05 4.12 2.75
C PHE A 9 0.27 5.60 2.43
N CYS A 10 0.41 6.45 3.43
CA CYS A 10 0.86 7.83 3.21
C CYS A 10 2.36 7.85 2.87
N ASP A 11 2.84 8.99 2.38
CA ASP A 11 4.23 9.12 1.92
C ASP A 11 5.22 8.95 3.09
N ASN A 12 4.92 9.51 4.27
CA ASN A 12 5.72 9.32 5.48
C ASN A 12 5.86 7.83 5.87
N CYS A 13 4.77 7.06 5.80
CA CYS A 13 4.81 5.63 6.08
C CYS A 13 5.71 4.90 5.08
N VAL A 14 5.67 5.27 3.79
CA VAL A 14 6.53 4.64 2.78
C VAL A 14 8.02 4.86 3.07
N THR A 15 8.40 6.05 3.52
CA THR A 15 9.78 6.33 3.97
C THR A 15 10.18 5.45 5.14
N LEU A 16 9.30 5.27 6.14
CA LEU A 16 9.55 4.36 7.28
C LEU A 16 9.68 2.89 6.83
N LEU A 17 8.91 2.50 5.82
CA LEU A 17 8.88 1.16 5.25
C LEU A 17 9.99 0.91 4.21
N LYS A 18 10.91 1.87 4.00
CA LYS A 18 12.05 1.76 3.09
C LYS A 18 11.64 1.42 1.65
N GLU A 19 10.60 2.08 1.15
CA GLU A 19 10.07 1.90 -0.21
C GLU A 19 9.58 0.47 -0.54
N ALA A 20 9.49 -0.42 0.45
CA ALA A 20 9.02 -1.80 0.28
C ALA A 20 7.75 -2.05 1.09
N CYS A 21 6.75 -2.67 0.47
CA CYS A 21 5.47 -2.93 1.12
C CYS A 21 5.60 -4.01 2.20
N PRO A 22 5.14 -3.78 3.44
CA PRO A 22 5.18 -4.79 4.52
C PRO A 22 4.20 -5.94 4.30
N ASN A 23 3.17 -5.74 3.48
CA ASN A 23 2.12 -6.72 3.24
C ASN A 23 2.37 -7.62 2.02
N CYS A 24 3.14 -7.15 1.03
CA CYS A 24 3.35 -7.89 -0.22
C CYS A 24 4.78 -7.84 -0.78
N GLY A 25 5.69 -7.04 -0.20
CA GLY A 25 7.07 -6.93 -0.67
C GLY A 25 7.28 -5.99 -1.86
N ASP A 26 6.25 -5.68 -2.64
CA ASP A 26 6.35 -4.76 -3.79
C ASP A 26 6.77 -3.34 -3.42
N GLY A 27 7.33 -2.62 -4.40
CA GLY A 27 7.56 -1.18 -4.31
C GLY A 27 6.28 -0.34 -4.37
N PHE A 28 6.47 0.97 -4.21
CA PHE A 28 5.38 1.95 -4.16
C PHE A 28 5.36 2.91 -5.35
N LYS A 29 4.16 3.33 -5.75
CA LYS A 29 3.93 4.40 -6.74
C LYS A 29 2.83 5.35 -6.29
N LYS A 30 2.73 6.53 -6.93
CA LYS A 30 1.59 7.42 -6.75
C LYS A 30 0.32 6.76 -7.27
N ARG A 31 -0.77 6.86 -6.50
CA ARG A 31 -2.07 6.32 -6.92
C ARG A 31 -2.65 7.21 -8.01
N PRO A 32 -3.03 6.67 -9.17
CA PRO A 32 -3.68 7.46 -10.21
C PRO A 32 -5.05 7.97 -9.72
N ILE A 33 -5.42 9.16 -10.19
CA ILE A 33 -6.73 9.75 -9.92
C ILE A 33 -7.79 8.88 -10.58
N ARG A 34 -8.88 8.62 -9.88
CA ARG A 34 -10.05 7.90 -10.41
C ARG A 34 -11.17 8.92 -10.70
N PRO A 35 -11.46 9.22 -11.98
CA PRO A 35 -12.53 10.16 -12.34
C PRO A 35 -13.91 9.75 -11.77
N GLN A 36 -14.78 10.73 -11.55
CA GLN A 36 -16.14 10.48 -11.03
C GLN A 36 -16.99 9.63 -11.98
N SER A 37 -16.81 9.76 -13.30
CA SER A 37 -17.52 8.97 -14.30
C SER A 37 -17.24 7.46 -14.15
N VAL A 38 -15.99 7.07 -13.90
CA VAL A 38 -15.62 5.67 -13.72
C VAL A 38 -16.01 5.11 -12.35
N LEU A 39 -16.20 5.96 -11.33
CA LEU A 39 -16.69 5.53 -10.02
C LEU A 39 -18.12 4.99 -10.07
N LYS A 40 -18.96 5.48 -11.00
CA LYS A 40 -20.32 4.95 -11.21
C LYS A 40 -20.28 3.50 -11.71
N LYS A 41 -19.36 3.18 -12.63
CA LYS A 41 -19.19 1.84 -13.20
C LYS A 41 -18.37 0.90 -12.29
N TYR A 42 -17.37 1.44 -11.61
CA TYR A 42 -16.45 0.72 -10.73
C TYR A 42 -16.41 1.37 -9.34
N PRO A 43 -17.45 1.15 -8.52
CA PRO A 43 -17.53 1.74 -7.19
C PRO A 43 -16.43 1.20 -6.28
N VAL A 44 -16.11 1.97 -5.23
CA VAL A 44 -15.23 1.51 -4.16
C VAL A 44 -15.83 0.31 -3.42
N SER A 45 -14.96 -0.60 -2.98
CA SER A 45 -15.39 -1.73 -2.16
C SER A 45 -16.05 -1.25 -0.87
N LYS A 46 -17.17 -1.86 -0.49
CA LYS A 46 -17.83 -1.65 0.81
C LYS A 46 -17.17 -2.47 1.93
N LYS A 47 -16.34 -3.45 1.58
CA LYS A 47 -15.64 -4.29 2.55
C LYS A 47 -14.43 -3.55 3.11
N LEU A 48 -14.42 -3.35 4.43
CA LEU A 48 -13.25 -2.87 5.16
C LEU A 48 -12.21 -4.00 5.22
N VAL A 49 -10.99 -3.70 4.81
CA VAL A 49 -9.85 -4.61 4.90
C VAL A 49 -8.73 -3.87 5.62
N HIS A 50 -8.40 -4.34 6.82
CA HIS A 50 -7.31 -3.81 7.63
C HIS A 50 -6.25 -4.91 7.80
N LYS A 51 -5.00 -4.58 7.48
CA LYS A 51 -3.85 -5.46 7.67
C LYS A 51 -2.87 -4.78 8.63
N PRO A 52 -2.73 -5.25 9.88
CA PRO A 52 -1.82 -4.64 10.84
C PRO A 52 -0.37 -4.77 10.35
N ILE A 53 0.46 -3.78 10.68
CA ILE A 53 1.88 -3.75 10.31
C ILE A 53 2.72 -3.86 11.56
N TYR A 54 3.68 -4.78 11.53
CA TYR A 54 4.72 -4.91 12.53
C TYR A 54 6.03 -4.39 11.94
N ILE A 55 6.45 -3.20 12.35
CA ILE A 55 7.59 -2.49 11.75
C ILE A 55 8.88 -3.30 11.91
N GLU A 56 9.15 -3.83 13.10
CA GLU A 56 10.37 -4.60 13.39
C GLU A 56 10.51 -5.82 12.46
N ALA A 57 9.43 -6.60 12.33
CA ALA A 57 9.40 -7.76 11.45
C ALA A 57 9.65 -7.38 9.98
N HIS A 58 9.07 -6.27 9.53
CA HIS A 58 9.27 -5.76 8.17
C HIS A 58 10.72 -5.34 7.92
N ILE A 59 11.33 -4.61 8.85
CA ILE A 59 12.71 -4.17 8.74
C ILE A 59 13.67 -5.37 8.75
N ASN A 60 13.43 -6.36 9.61
CA ASN A 60 14.25 -7.58 9.63
C ASN A 60 14.15 -8.34 8.30
N ARG A 61 12.95 -8.42 7.71
CA ARG A 61 12.76 -9.03 6.38
C ARG A 61 13.56 -8.30 5.30
N ILE A 62 13.58 -6.97 5.29
CA ILE A 62 14.33 -6.19 4.29
C ILE A 62 15.86 -6.37 4.44
N ARG A 63 16.37 -6.42 5.67
CA ARG A 63 17.80 -6.57 5.93
C ARG A 63 18.38 -7.93 5.53
N ASN A 64 17.52 -8.95 5.43
CA ASN A 64 17.89 -10.33 5.14
C ASN A 64 17.60 -10.73 3.68
N ILE A 65 17.32 -9.77 2.82
CA ILE A 65 17.19 -9.92 1.36
C ILE A 65 18.45 -9.36 0.71
#